data_AF-C7QZI9-F1
#
_entry.id   AF-C7QZI9-F1
#
_cell.length_a   1.000
_cell.length_b   1.000
_cell.length_c   1.000
_cell.angle_alpha   90.00
_cell.angle_beta   90.00
_cell.angle_gamma   90.00
#
_symmetry.space_group_name_H-M   'P 1'
#
loop_
_entity.id
_entity.type
_entity.pdbx_description
1 polymer ?
#
loop_
_entity_poly.entity_id
_entity_poly.type
_entity_poly.pdbx_seq_one_letter_code
_entity_poly.pdbx_strand_id
1 'polypeptide(L)'
;MTVTEKQPRILTVLQKVHANLLELAGYPFLFAGITVALLTTVLVAAPSTWIVAAVIVVLLIAEMTTRNSLPTPERLTAPHDGRAYLGSGHALRVLLFITAIASALTANGGIRTQHIIIVLFVAGLLLVEPLTVRMGRRGAPQGAHLPWAAENPPSLPPQYPAYVANNIALLVVCFFPSDLAVVITLLCTAVSVVAQVATWLVASRRTNIKKHVDATLTRELAKYSPQFYVYYDAPVGTAYQLAMWLPYLDQLGERYAVILRNQATLDEVAPLTQAPIIVRKDMASLDSVIVDSVKAVFYVNNAIKNAHFVRFHQYTHIQLNHGDSDKPPSYNPAMRMYDRNFVAGQAAVERYAARGVETHPHYFEIVGRPQITGIQLTEAETVPASPTVLYAPTWAGFMADSQCSSLPIGLDIINAYVDAGARIIFRPHPHARNTPRLRTACDAITERLTALNDTTGTGHVIGEQAEREWSIIDCFNQSDILVSDVSSVVPDYLYSAKPIVLTEIGVTDREEFLTDNPIGVGCYILREDLSNLDKVVTESTTTDPLKATRLALRSHYLGDFPAETYEEAFLTTAARYVRGE
;
A
#
# COMPACT_ATOMS: atom_id res chain seq x y z
N MET A 1 -15.62 27.33 22.16
CA MET A 1 -15.80 26.40 23.31
C MET A 1 -16.07 25.02 22.75
N THR A 2 -15.00 24.25 22.50
CA THR A 2 -15.08 22.87 22.05
C THR A 2 -14.67 21.99 23.23
N VAL A 3 -15.58 21.10 23.63
CA VAL A 3 -15.35 20.12 24.70
C VAL A 3 -14.32 19.12 24.18
N THR A 4 -13.09 19.23 24.67
CA THR A 4 -12.08 18.18 24.53
C THR A 4 -12.56 16.97 25.31
N GLU A 5 -13.08 15.96 24.61
CA GLU A 5 -13.29 14.63 25.18
C GLU A 5 -11.94 14.08 25.63
N LYS A 6 -11.65 14.20 26.93
CA LYS A 6 -10.56 13.46 27.57
C LYS A 6 -10.83 11.97 27.35
N GLN A 7 -10.00 11.33 26.52
CA GLN A 7 -9.97 9.87 26.44
C GLN A 7 -9.86 9.30 27.87
N PRO A 8 -10.68 8.32 28.26
CA PRO A 8 -10.67 7.77 29.61
C PRO A 8 -9.30 7.13 29.90
N ARG A 9 -8.75 7.36 31.10
CA ARG A 9 -7.43 6.86 31.55
C ARG A 9 -7.17 5.36 31.28
N ILE A 10 -8.23 4.56 31.21
CA ILE A 10 -8.16 3.13 30.92
C ILE A 10 -7.69 2.88 29.47
N LEU A 11 -8.14 3.68 28.51
CA LEU A 11 -7.69 3.59 27.11
C LEU A 11 -6.19 3.89 26.99
N THR A 12 -5.67 4.84 27.77
CA THR A 12 -4.26 5.24 27.77
C THR A 12 -3.35 4.16 28.37
N VAL A 13 -3.80 3.44 29.38
CA VAL A 13 -3.06 2.30 29.97
C VAL A 13 -3.04 1.12 29.01
N LEU A 14 -4.17 0.80 28.38
CA LEU A 14 -4.25 -0.27 27.38
C LEU A 14 -3.41 0.05 26.14
N GLN A 15 -3.36 1.31 25.71
CA GLN A 15 -2.48 1.77 24.63
C GLN A 15 -0.99 1.67 25.00
N LYS A 16 -0.59 2.03 26.23
CA LYS A 16 0.79 1.87 26.70
C LYS A 16 1.20 0.41 26.83
N VAL A 17 0.31 -0.45 27.33
CA VAL A 17 0.52 -1.90 27.36
C VAL A 17 0.64 -2.45 25.94
N HIS A 18 -0.22 -2.01 25.02
CA HIS A 18 -0.17 -2.38 23.60
C HIS A 18 1.14 -1.92 22.92
N ALA A 19 1.61 -0.71 23.18
CA ALA A 19 2.86 -0.17 22.64
C ALA A 19 4.10 -0.92 23.17
N ASN A 20 4.16 -1.17 24.50
CA ASN A 20 5.25 -1.96 25.10
C ASN A 20 5.25 -3.41 24.65
N LEU A 21 4.06 -3.94 24.34
CA LEU A 21 3.89 -5.25 23.74
C LEU A 21 4.45 -5.26 22.30
N LEU A 22 4.26 -4.18 21.51
CA LEU A 22 4.61 -4.10 20.07
C LEU A 22 6.12 -4.19 19.79
N GLU A 23 6.95 -3.84 20.76
CA GLU A 23 8.41 -3.93 20.64
C GLU A 23 8.94 -5.38 20.71
N LEU A 24 8.13 -6.34 21.19
CA LEU A 24 8.52 -7.75 21.27
C LEU A 24 8.16 -8.50 19.98
N ALA A 25 9.14 -8.66 19.09
CA ALA A 25 9.05 -9.51 17.91
C ALA A 25 8.82 -10.99 18.27
N GLY A 26 7.56 -11.41 18.46
CA GLY A 26 7.23 -12.82 18.75
C GLY A 26 5.92 -13.12 19.48
N TYR A 27 4.92 -12.24 19.42
CA TYR A 27 3.65 -12.41 20.17
C TYR A 27 3.03 -13.81 20.19
N PRO A 28 2.89 -14.52 19.06
CA PRO A 28 2.24 -15.83 19.08
C PRO A 28 3.04 -16.84 19.91
N PHE A 29 4.37 -16.73 19.88
CA PHE A 29 5.27 -17.59 20.66
C PHE A 29 5.26 -17.25 22.14
N LEU A 30 5.23 -15.96 22.49
CA LEU A 30 5.11 -15.52 23.89
C LEU A 30 3.79 -15.98 24.51
N PHE A 31 2.66 -15.72 23.84
CA PHE A 31 1.34 -16.15 24.33
C PHE A 31 1.22 -17.68 24.38
N ALA A 32 1.73 -18.39 23.37
CA ALA A 32 1.79 -19.84 23.41
C ALA A 32 2.65 -20.35 24.58
N GLY A 33 3.83 -19.76 24.81
CA GLY A 33 4.71 -20.09 25.92
C GLY A 33 4.07 -19.87 27.29
N ILE A 34 3.41 -18.73 27.50
CA ILE A 34 2.66 -18.45 28.73
C ILE A 34 1.51 -19.45 28.90
N THR A 35 0.81 -19.81 27.82
CA THR A 35 -0.30 -20.78 27.88
C THR A 35 0.19 -22.19 28.19
N VAL A 36 1.34 -22.60 27.63
CA VAL A 36 1.98 -23.89 27.94
C VAL A 36 2.47 -23.92 29.40
N ALA A 37 3.04 -22.82 29.90
CA ALA A 37 3.41 -22.70 31.30
C ALA A 37 2.17 -22.80 32.21
N LEU A 38 1.08 -22.10 31.88
CA LEU A 38 -0.18 -22.19 32.60
C LEU A 38 -0.74 -23.62 32.60
N LEU A 39 -0.75 -24.30 31.44
CA LEU A 39 -1.17 -25.70 31.33
C LEU A 39 -0.32 -26.61 32.22
N THR A 40 1.00 -26.42 32.22
CA THR A 40 1.93 -27.20 33.06
C THR A 40 1.65 -26.96 34.55
N THR A 41 1.44 -25.70 34.96
CA THR A 41 1.07 -25.36 36.33
C THR A 41 -0.27 -25.98 36.73
N VAL A 42 -1.25 -25.99 35.83
CA VAL A 42 -2.54 -26.65 36.06
C VAL A 42 -2.36 -28.14 36.34
N LEU A 43 -1.55 -28.82 35.53
CA LEU A 43 -1.31 -30.26 35.66
C LEU A 43 -0.48 -30.64 36.89
N VAL A 44 0.44 -29.78 37.33
CA VAL A 44 1.39 -30.08 38.43
C VAL A 44 0.89 -29.59 39.79
N ALA A 45 0.33 -28.39 39.84
CA ALA A 45 0.05 -27.68 41.08
C ALA A 45 -1.45 -27.54 41.39
N ALA A 46 -2.34 -27.93 40.45
CA ALA A 46 -3.79 -27.83 40.59
C ALA A 46 -4.26 -26.49 41.21
N PRO A 47 -3.85 -25.34 40.66
CA PRO A 47 -4.22 -24.03 41.16
C PRO A 47 -5.75 -23.83 41.11
N SER A 48 -6.25 -22.89 41.90
CA SER A 48 -7.67 -22.52 41.91
C SER A 48 -8.18 -22.23 40.50
N THR A 49 -9.33 -22.80 40.14
CA THR A 49 -9.99 -22.61 38.84
C THR A 49 -10.23 -21.14 38.52
N TRP A 50 -10.51 -20.32 39.54
CA TRP A 50 -10.68 -18.87 39.40
C TRP A 50 -9.41 -18.15 38.93
N ILE A 51 -8.24 -18.60 39.40
CA ILE A 51 -6.95 -18.04 38.98
C ILE A 51 -6.70 -18.41 37.52
N VAL A 52 -6.93 -19.68 37.16
CA VAL A 52 -6.78 -20.14 35.76
C VAL A 52 -7.74 -19.39 34.84
N ALA A 53 -9.00 -19.22 35.23
CA ALA A 53 -10.00 -18.47 34.48
C ALA A 53 -9.57 -17.01 34.28
N ALA A 54 -9.08 -16.34 35.33
CA ALA A 54 -8.60 -14.97 35.24
C ALA A 54 -7.42 -14.83 34.26
N VAL A 55 -6.46 -15.77 34.30
CA VAL A 55 -5.32 -15.77 33.37
C VAL A 55 -5.79 -16.01 31.93
N ILE A 56 -6.72 -16.94 31.70
CA ILE A 56 -7.29 -17.18 30.36
C ILE A 56 -7.99 -15.92 29.83
N VAL A 57 -8.78 -15.22 30.66
CA VAL A 57 -9.41 -13.95 30.27
C VAL A 57 -8.37 -12.91 29.86
N VAL A 58 -7.29 -12.75 30.65
CA VAL A 58 -6.21 -11.82 30.32
C VAL A 58 -5.55 -12.19 28.99
N LEU A 59 -5.28 -13.47 28.74
CA LEU A 59 -4.67 -13.94 27.50
C LEU A 59 -5.59 -13.72 26.28
N LEU A 60 -6.90 -13.95 26.41
CA LEU A 60 -7.86 -13.67 25.35
C LEU A 60 -7.96 -12.17 25.05
N ILE A 61 -8.01 -11.31 26.08
CA ILE A 61 -8.04 -9.85 25.90
C ILE A 61 -6.73 -9.36 25.24
N ALA A 62 -5.58 -9.88 25.68
CA ALA A 62 -4.29 -9.53 25.09
C ALA A 62 -4.20 -9.97 23.62
N GLU A 63 -4.72 -11.16 23.28
CA GLU A 63 -4.81 -11.62 21.89
C GLU A 63 -5.71 -10.70 21.05
N MET A 64 -6.89 -10.36 21.56
CA MET A 64 -7.86 -9.52 20.85
C MET A 64 -7.33 -8.11 20.59
N THR A 65 -6.59 -7.53 21.55
CA THR A 65 -6.01 -6.19 21.42
C THR A 65 -4.79 -6.17 20.51
N THR A 66 -3.85 -7.12 20.65
CA THR A 66 -2.65 -7.18 19.81
C THR A 66 -2.96 -7.42 18.33
N ARG A 67 -4.03 -8.15 18.02
CA ARG A 67 -4.44 -8.43 16.63
C ARG A 67 -5.38 -7.40 16.02
N ASN A 68 -5.63 -6.26 16.67
CA ASN A 68 -6.71 -5.31 16.29
C ASN A 68 -8.03 -6.05 16.00
N SER A 69 -8.29 -7.11 16.77
CA SER A 69 -9.45 -7.99 16.65
C SER A 69 -10.56 -7.58 17.62
N LEU A 70 -10.55 -6.32 18.06
CA LEU A 70 -11.72 -5.65 18.60
C LEU A 70 -12.54 -5.00 17.47
N PRO A 71 -13.88 -5.10 17.49
CA PRO A 71 -14.72 -4.35 16.56
C PRO A 71 -14.62 -2.85 16.88
N THR A 72 -14.05 -2.07 15.96
CA THR A 72 -14.18 -0.60 16.00
C THR A 72 -15.51 -0.20 15.35
N PRO A 73 -16.12 0.94 15.72
CA PRO A 73 -17.37 1.41 15.13
C PRO A 73 -17.35 1.44 13.59
N GLU A 74 -16.23 1.86 13.01
CA GLU A 74 -15.99 1.89 11.57
C GLU A 74 -15.94 0.48 10.92
N ARG A 75 -15.44 -0.52 11.66
CA ARG A 75 -15.34 -1.91 11.17
C ARG A 75 -16.63 -2.69 11.33
N LEU A 76 -17.56 -2.24 12.17
CA LEU A 76 -18.88 -2.85 12.33
C LEU A 76 -19.79 -2.60 11.11
N THR A 77 -19.53 -1.53 10.36
CA THR A 77 -20.32 -1.10 9.21
C THR A 77 -19.63 -1.34 7.86
N ALA A 78 -18.31 -1.60 7.85
CA ALA A 78 -17.54 -1.83 6.64
C ALA A 78 -17.91 -3.15 5.93
N PRO A 79 -17.98 -3.18 4.58
CA PRO A 79 -18.15 -4.43 3.83
C PRO A 79 -16.99 -5.40 4.15
N HIS A 80 -17.30 -6.59 4.67
CA HIS A 80 -16.28 -7.56 5.02
C HIS A 80 -15.79 -8.35 3.80
N ASP A 81 -14.50 -8.23 3.51
CA ASP A 81 -13.75 -8.93 2.44
C ASP A 81 -13.26 -10.33 2.86
N GLY A 82 -13.45 -10.72 4.13
CA GLY A 82 -12.97 -11.98 4.69
C GLY A 82 -11.66 -11.87 5.50
N ARG A 83 -11.21 -10.65 5.85
CA ARG A 83 -10.24 -10.43 6.95
C ARG A 83 -10.94 -10.70 8.29
N ALA A 84 -11.01 -11.99 8.60
CA ALA A 84 -11.84 -12.56 9.65
C ALA A 84 -11.27 -12.35 11.06
N TYR A 85 -12.13 -11.88 11.97
CA TYR A 85 -12.01 -12.14 13.42
C TYR A 85 -12.09 -13.65 13.70
N LEU A 86 -12.94 -14.36 12.95
CA LEU A 86 -13.08 -15.81 13.08
C LEU A 86 -11.78 -16.52 12.63
N GLY A 87 -11.27 -17.45 13.42
CA GLY A 87 -10.00 -18.13 13.18
C GLY A 87 -8.74 -17.36 13.60
N SER A 88 -8.83 -16.11 14.10
CA SER A 88 -7.67 -15.41 14.69
C SER A 88 -7.19 -16.13 15.95
N GLY A 89 -5.86 -16.30 16.10
CA GLY A 89 -5.22 -17.03 17.20
C GLY A 89 -5.85 -18.38 17.54
N HIS A 90 -6.37 -19.08 16.53
CA HIS A 90 -7.00 -20.39 16.68
C HIS A 90 -6.15 -21.39 17.49
N ALA A 91 -4.85 -21.46 17.22
CA ALA A 91 -3.92 -22.31 17.97
C ALA A 91 -3.85 -21.96 19.48
N LEU A 92 -3.84 -20.66 19.81
CA LEU A 92 -3.85 -20.20 21.20
C LEU A 92 -5.17 -20.58 21.88
N ARG A 93 -6.31 -20.35 21.22
CA ARG A 93 -7.64 -20.70 21.76
C ARG A 93 -7.81 -22.20 21.94
N VAL A 94 -7.25 -23.04 21.07
CA VAL A 94 -7.20 -24.50 21.27
C VAL A 94 -6.36 -24.87 22.50
N LEU A 95 -5.20 -24.24 22.69
CA LEU A 95 -4.38 -24.45 23.90
C LEU A 95 -5.10 -24.01 25.17
N LEU A 96 -5.74 -22.84 25.17
CA LEU A 96 -6.53 -22.34 26.30
C LEU A 96 -7.71 -23.26 26.61
N PHE A 97 -8.35 -23.81 25.59
CA PHE A 97 -9.42 -24.80 25.76
C PHE A 97 -8.92 -26.07 26.44
N ILE A 98 -7.77 -26.61 26.03
CA ILE A 98 -7.13 -27.77 26.68
C ILE A 98 -6.79 -27.45 28.13
N THR A 99 -6.23 -26.27 28.40
CA THR A 99 -5.93 -25.79 29.76
C THR A 99 -7.18 -25.66 30.63
N ALA A 100 -8.28 -25.15 30.06
CA ALA A 100 -9.56 -25.05 30.75
C ALA A 100 -10.11 -26.43 31.12
N ILE A 101 -10.04 -27.41 30.19
CA ILE A 101 -10.42 -28.80 30.46
C ILE A 101 -9.56 -29.39 31.59
N ALA A 102 -8.24 -29.26 31.50
CA ALA A 102 -7.32 -29.80 32.50
C ALA A 102 -7.64 -29.24 33.90
N SER A 103 -7.87 -27.93 34.00
CA SER A 103 -8.23 -27.23 35.24
C SER A 103 -9.57 -27.73 35.81
N ALA A 104 -10.58 -27.89 34.94
CA ALA A 104 -11.89 -28.40 35.34
C ALA A 104 -11.83 -29.86 35.83
N LEU A 105 -10.97 -30.69 35.23
CA LEU A 105 -10.77 -32.09 35.65
C LEU A 105 -10.04 -32.20 36.99
N THR A 106 -8.98 -31.41 37.18
CA THR A 106 -8.21 -31.41 38.45
C THR A 106 -9.02 -30.90 39.63
N ALA A 107 -9.95 -29.95 39.40
CA ALA A 107 -10.71 -29.32 40.47
C ALA A 107 -11.99 -30.09 40.91
N ASN A 108 -12.60 -30.90 40.04
CA ASN A 108 -13.93 -31.45 40.29
C ASN A 108 -13.97 -32.91 40.73
N GLY A 109 -12.82 -33.60 40.80
CA GLY A 109 -12.74 -34.99 41.27
C GLY A 109 -13.54 -36.01 40.42
N GLY A 110 -14.02 -35.63 39.23
CA GLY A 110 -14.80 -36.48 38.34
C GLY A 110 -15.46 -35.72 37.17
N ILE A 111 -15.85 -36.46 36.12
CA ILE A 111 -16.53 -35.95 34.92
C ILE A 111 -18.04 -36.12 35.08
N ARG A 112 -18.81 -35.03 35.01
CA ARG A 112 -20.28 -35.06 34.94
C ARG A 112 -20.75 -34.96 33.49
N THR A 113 -21.99 -35.36 33.23
CA THR A 113 -22.62 -35.22 31.91
C THR A 113 -22.58 -33.77 31.40
N GLN A 114 -22.74 -32.77 32.27
CA GLN A 114 -22.62 -31.35 31.88
C GLN A 114 -21.23 -31.00 31.32
N HIS A 115 -20.15 -31.55 31.87
CA HIS A 115 -18.79 -31.32 31.35
C HIS A 115 -18.64 -31.86 29.93
N ILE A 116 -19.14 -33.07 29.69
CA ILE A 116 -19.09 -33.70 28.37
C ILE A 116 -19.82 -32.83 27.35
N ILE A 117 -21.01 -32.34 27.71
CA ILE A 117 -21.79 -31.43 26.84
C ILE A 117 -20.98 -30.17 26.54
N ILE A 118 -20.50 -29.45 27.55
CA ILE A 118 -19.77 -28.18 27.36
C ILE A 118 -18.54 -28.40 26.48
N VAL A 119 -17.74 -29.43 26.78
CA VAL A 119 -16.51 -29.75 26.02
C VAL A 119 -16.83 -30.10 24.57
N LEU A 120 -17.83 -30.94 24.31
CA LEU A 120 -18.20 -31.31 22.94
C LEU A 120 -18.64 -30.11 22.11
N PHE A 121 -19.48 -29.22 22.69
CA PHE A 121 -19.97 -28.04 21.98
C PHE A 121 -18.83 -27.03 21.72
N VAL A 122 -18.01 -26.71 22.72
CA VAL A 122 -16.88 -25.78 22.54
C VAL A 122 -15.85 -26.34 21.56
N ALA A 123 -15.54 -27.64 21.62
CA ALA A 123 -14.68 -28.30 20.64
C ALA A 123 -15.27 -28.19 19.21
N GLY A 124 -16.57 -28.45 19.06
CA GLY A 124 -17.28 -28.28 17.79
C GLY A 124 -17.17 -26.86 17.23
N LEU A 125 -17.38 -25.84 18.08
CA LEU A 125 -17.24 -24.44 17.69
C LEU A 125 -15.83 -24.13 17.17
N LEU A 126 -14.80 -24.54 17.89
CA LEU A 126 -13.41 -24.33 17.49
C LEU A 126 -13.04 -25.09 16.21
N LEU A 127 -13.59 -26.29 15.98
CA LEU A 127 -13.33 -27.09 14.79
C LEU A 127 -13.98 -26.53 13.51
N VAL A 128 -15.13 -25.87 13.63
CA VAL A 128 -15.87 -25.33 12.46
C VAL A 128 -15.29 -24.00 11.99
N GLU A 129 -14.68 -23.19 12.87
CA GLU A 129 -14.14 -21.87 12.51
C GLU A 129 -13.21 -21.88 11.27
N PRO A 130 -12.17 -22.75 11.18
CA PRO A 130 -11.25 -22.73 10.05
C PRO A 130 -11.94 -23.10 8.72
N LEU A 131 -12.99 -23.93 8.77
CA LEU A 131 -13.79 -24.30 7.61
C LEU A 131 -14.56 -23.08 7.08
N THR A 132 -15.19 -22.33 7.98
CA THR A 132 -15.91 -21.09 7.67
C THR A 132 -15.01 -20.05 7.02
N VAL A 133 -13.82 -19.81 7.59
CA VAL A 133 -12.83 -18.88 7.02
C VAL A 133 -12.39 -19.32 5.64
N ARG A 134 -12.10 -20.62 5.47
CA ARG A 134 -11.67 -21.19 4.18
C ARG A 134 -12.76 -21.05 3.12
N MET A 135 -14.02 -21.27 3.47
CA MET A 135 -15.16 -21.08 2.55
C MET A 135 -15.33 -19.62 2.15
N GLY A 136 -15.29 -18.69 3.11
CA GLY A 136 -15.39 -17.26 2.83
C GLY A 136 -14.35 -16.75 1.84
N ARG A 137 -13.11 -17.26 1.94
CA ARG A 137 -12.00 -16.90 1.03
C ARG A 137 -12.12 -17.47 -0.38
N ARG A 138 -12.77 -18.63 -0.56
CA ARG A 138 -12.90 -19.27 -1.90
C ARG A 138 -13.75 -18.44 -2.87
N GLY A 139 -14.75 -17.74 -2.33
CA GLY A 139 -15.68 -16.88 -3.08
C GLY A 139 -15.24 -15.41 -3.20
N ALA A 140 -13.95 -15.10 -3.05
CA ALA A 140 -13.48 -13.72 -3.24
C ALA A 140 -13.85 -13.19 -4.64
N PRO A 141 -14.27 -11.90 -4.76
CA PRO A 141 -14.63 -11.29 -6.04
C PRO A 141 -13.50 -11.42 -7.07
N GLN A 142 -13.79 -11.79 -8.30
CA GLN A 142 -12.79 -11.91 -9.38
C GLN A 142 -12.67 -10.67 -10.25
N GLY A 143 -13.23 -9.55 -9.81
CA GLY A 143 -13.23 -8.33 -10.58
C GLY A 143 -14.15 -7.28 -9.98
N ALA A 144 -14.12 -6.11 -10.59
CA ALA A 144 -15.02 -4.99 -10.31
C ALA A 144 -15.54 -4.44 -11.64
N HIS A 145 -16.71 -3.79 -11.60
CA HIS A 145 -17.32 -3.11 -12.75
C HIS A 145 -17.49 -4.00 -14.00
N LEU A 146 -17.73 -5.30 -13.80
CA LEU A 146 -17.96 -6.25 -14.90
C LEU A 146 -19.38 -6.07 -15.45
N PRO A 147 -19.61 -5.51 -16.65
CA PRO A 147 -20.95 -5.23 -17.16
C PRO A 147 -21.78 -6.51 -17.39
N TRP A 148 -21.11 -7.66 -17.52
CA TRP A 148 -21.71 -8.97 -17.70
C TRP A 148 -21.90 -9.76 -16.39
N ALA A 149 -21.43 -9.24 -15.25
CA ALA A 149 -21.77 -9.83 -13.97
C ALA A 149 -23.19 -9.40 -13.60
N ALA A 150 -24.14 -10.32 -13.70
CA ALA A 150 -25.55 -10.05 -13.42
C ALA A 150 -25.80 -9.51 -11.99
N GLU A 151 -24.92 -9.85 -11.05
CA GLU A 151 -24.99 -9.39 -9.66
C GLU A 151 -23.59 -9.15 -9.09
N ASN A 152 -23.44 -8.07 -8.32
CA ASN A 152 -22.28 -7.90 -7.46
C ASN A 152 -22.29 -8.98 -6.37
N PRO A 153 -21.14 -9.62 -6.07
CA PRO A 153 -21.08 -10.60 -5.01
C PRO A 153 -21.45 -9.93 -3.66
N PRO A 154 -22.42 -10.48 -2.90
CA PRO A 154 -22.86 -9.88 -1.64
C PRO A 154 -21.71 -9.83 -0.63
N SER A 155 -21.67 -8.83 0.27
CA SER A 155 -20.69 -8.78 1.37
C SER A 155 -20.82 -10.00 2.29
N LEU A 156 -19.71 -10.48 2.88
CA LEU A 156 -19.81 -11.51 3.92
C LEU A 156 -20.48 -10.90 5.15
N PRO A 157 -21.34 -11.66 5.86
CA PRO A 157 -21.92 -11.17 7.10
C PRO A 157 -20.81 -10.97 8.14
N PRO A 158 -21.02 -10.08 9.13
CA PRO A 158 -20.07 -9.85 10.20
C PRO A 158 -19.82 -11.14 10.99
N GLN A 159 -18.54 -11.49 11.14
CA GLN A 159 -18.12 -12.74 11.79
C GLN A 159 -17.79 -12.56 13.28
N TYR A 160 -17.74 -11.32 13.77
CA TYR A 160 -17.44 -11.03 15.17
C TYR A 160 -18.46 -11.62 16.17
N PRO A 161 -19.77 -11.77 15.88
CA PRO A 161 -20.69 -12.38 16.84
C PRO A 161 -20.34 -13.84 17.12
N ALA A 162 -19.96 -14.61 16.10
CA ALA A 162 -19.47 -15.97 16.25
C ALA A 162 -18.14 -16.00 17.03
N TYR A 163 -17.22 -15.09 16.71
CA TYR A 163 -15.94 -14.99 17.42
C TYR A 163 -16.12 -14.70 18.91
N VAL A 164 -16.96 -13.72 19.27
CA VAL A 164 -17.24 -13.37 20.67
C VAL A 164 -17.93 -14.52 21.38
N ALA A 165 -18.95 -15.13 20.76
CA ALA A 165 -19.66 -16.28 21.33
C ALA A 165 -18.72 -17.46 21.59
N ASN A 166 -17.80 -17.77 20.67
CA ASN A 166 -16.83 -18.86 20.83
C ASN A 166 -15.86 -18.60 21.99
N ASN A 167 -15.41 -17.34 22.17
CA ASN A 167 -14.55 -16.96 23.29
C ASN A 167 -15.30 -17.01 24.64
N ILE A 168 -16.56 -16.59 24.70
CA ILE A 168 -17.39 -16.74 25.90
C ILE A 168 -17.59 -18.22 26.22
N ALA A 169 -17.93 -19.05 25.24
CA ALA A 169 -18.12 -20.49 25.43
C ALA A 169 -16.84 -21.17 25.94
N LEU A 170 -15.67 -20.74 25.47
CA LEU A 170 -14.38 -21.21 25.97
C LEU A 170 -14.16 -20.85 27.45
N LEU A 171 -14.53 -19.65 27.87
CA LEU A 171 -14.44 -19.23 29.27
C LEU A 171 -15.35 -20.07 30.17
N VAL A 172 -16.54 -20.47 29.68
CA VAL A 172 -17.50 -21.29 30.43
C VAL A 172 -16.89 -22.64 30.86
N VAL A 173 -15.94 -23.19 30.11
CA VAL A 173 -15.22 -24.43 30.45
C VAL A 173 -14.47 -24.32 31.78
N CYS A 174 -14.03 -23.11 32.15
CA CYS A 174 -13.33 -22.86 33.40
C CYS A 174 -14.26 -22.82 34.63
N PHE A 175 -15.57 -22.75 34.43
CA PHE A 175 -16.56 -22.69 35.50
C PHE A 175 -17.12 -24.08 35.83
N PHE A 176 -17.63 -24.25 37.05
CA PHE A 176 -18.18 -25.51 37.53
C PHE A 176 -19.31 -26.04 36.63
N PRO A 177 -19.47 -27.38 36.52
CA PRO A 177 -20.53 -28.03 35.76
C PRO A 177 -21.89 -27.70 36.36
N SER A 178 -22.48 -26.62 35.88
CA SER A 178 -23.80 -26.13 36.28
C SER A 178 -24.72 -26.12 35.07
N ASP A 179 -26.01 -26.24 35.33
CA ASP A 179 -27.00 -26.15 34.26
C ASP A 179 -26.96 -24.76 33.58
N LEU A 180 -26.60 -23.72 34.34
CA LEU A 180 -26.34 -22.39 33.81
C LEU A 180 -25.17 -22.37 32.81
N ALA A 181 -24.06 -23.04 33.11
CA ALA A 181 -22.92 -23.16 32.20
C ALA A 181 -23.30 -23.90 30.90
N VAL A 182 -24.13 -24.93 31.00
CA VAL A 182 -24.69 -25.62 29.82
C VAL A 182 -25.55 -24.66 29.00
N VAL A 183 -26.48 -23.92 29.63
CA VAL A 183 -27.33 -22.95 28.94
C VAL A 183 -26.51 -21.86 28.23
N ILE A 184 -25.51 -21.27 28.88
CA ILE A 184 -24.64 -20.26 28.26
C ILE A 184 -23.89 -20.86 27.05
N THR A 185 -23.37 -22.08 27.18
CA THR A 185 -22.66 -22.77 26.09
C THR A 185 -23.58 -23.03 24.90
N LEU A 186 -24.82 -23.48 25.15
CA LEU A 186 -25.82 -23.71 24.11
C LEU A 186 -26.23 -22.41 23.41
N LEU A 187 -26.43 -21.31 24.15
CA LEU A 187 -26.72 -19.99 23.58
C LEU A 187 -25.55 -19.47 22.72
N CYS A 188 -24.33 -19.56 23.21
CA CYS A 188 -23.14 -19.18 22.45
C CYS A 188 -22.99 -20.04 21.18
N THR A 189 -23.27 -21.35 21.31
CA THR A 189 -23.27 -22.26 20.17
C THR A 189 -24.31 -21.84 19.14
N ALA A 190 -25.55 -21.56 19.56
CA ALA A 190 -26.61 -21.14 18.65
C ALA A 190 -26.23 -19.86 17.89
N VAL A 191 -25.72 -18.84 18.59
CA VAL A 191 -25.25 -17.59 17.97
C VAL A 191 -24.14 -17.85 16.95
N SER A 192 -23.16 -18.67 17.32
CA SER A 192 -22.03 -19.00 16.45
C SER A 192 -22.46 -19.80 15.23
N VAL A 193 -23.30 -20.82 15.40
CA VAL A 193 -23.84 -21.64 14.30
C VAL A 193 -24.63 -20.78 13.33
N VAL A 194 -25.53 -19.91 13.81
CA VAL A 194 -26.32 -19.02 12.94
C VAL A 194 -25.41 -18.11 12.12
N ALA A 195 -24.42 -17.46 12.75
CA ALA A 195 -23.49 -16.56 12.05
C ALA A 195 -22.59 -17.32 11.05
N GLN A 196 -22.14 -18.52 11.39
CA GLN A 196 -21.32 -19.35 10.49
C GLN A 196 -22.13 -19.92 9.32
N VAL A 197 -23.37 -20.36 9.54
CA VAL A 197 -24.29 -20.80 8.48
C VAL A 197 -24.61 -19.65 7.53
N ALA A 198 -24.90 -18.45 8.05
CA ALA A 198 -25.09 -17.26 7.21
C ALA A 198 -23.84 -16.97 6.35
N THR A 199 -22.64 -17.08 6.95
CA THR A 199 -21.37 -16.94 6.23
C THR A 199 -21.23 -17.99 5.12
N TRP A 200 -21.59 -19.25 5.39
CA TRP A 200 -21.51 -20.34 4.41
C TRP A 200 -22.47 -20.17 3.26
N LEU A 201 -23.71 -19.74 3.51
CA LEU A 201 -24.71 -19.47 2.48
C LEU A 201 -24.22 -18.37 1.54
N VAL A 202 -23.74 -17.26 2.10
CA VAL A 202 -23.17 -16.14 1.33
C VAL A 202 -21.92 -16.57 0.56
N ALA A 203 -21.00 -17.31 1.20
CA ALA A 203 -19.79 -17.83 0.56
C ALA A 203 -20.10 -18.81 -0.59
N SER A 204 -21.15 -19.62 -0.44
CA SER A 204 -21.62 -20.54 -1.47
C SER A 204 -22.21 -19.79 -2.65
N ARG A 205 -23.06 -18.77 -2.40
CA ARG A 205 -23.58 -17.87 -3.44
C ARG A 205 -22.45 -17.17 -4.18
N ARG A 206 -21.49 -16.59 -3.46
CA ARG A 206 -20.27 -15.98 -4.04
C ARG A 206 -19.51 -16.97 -4.93
N THR A 207 -19.32 -18.20 -4.46
CA THR A 207 -18.62 -19.24 -5.23
C THR A 207 -19.37 -19.60 -6.52
N ASN A 208 -20.70 -19.62 -6.50
CA ASN A 208 -21.50 -19.87 -7.69
C ASN A 208 -21.44 -18.71 -8.68
N ILE A 209 -21.56 -17.46 -8.20
CA ILE A 209 -21.38 -16.25 -9.02
C ILE A 209 -19.99 -16.27 -9.68
N LYS A 210 -18.94 -16.53 -8.88
CA LYS A 210 -17.56 -16.64 -9.35
C LYS A 210 -17.42 -17.67 -10.47
N LYS A 211 -17.92 -18.89 -10.27
CA LYS A 211 -17.90 -19.96 -11.28
C LYS A 211 -18.62 -19.55 -12.56
N HIS A 212 -19.77 -18.88 -12.44
CA HIS A 212 -20.53 -18.41 -13.58
C HIS A 212 -19.77 -17.34 -14.36
N VAL A 213 -19.25 -16.31 -13.67
CA VAL A 213 -18.44 -15.24 -14.28
C VAL A 213 -17.20 -15.81 -14.97
N ASP A 214 -16.48 -16.73 -14.33
CA ASP A 214 -15.31 -17.38 -14.95
C ASP A 214 -15.69 -18.20 -16.19
N ALA A 215 -16.79 -18.96 -16.14
CA ALA A 215 -17.22 -19.80 -17.25
C ALA A 215 -17.69 -19.00 -18.47
N THR A 216 -18.19 -17.77 -18.27
CA THR A 216 -18.67 -16.91 -19.36
C THR A 216 -17.68 -15.83 -19.77
N LEU A 217 -16.61 -15.61 -18.99
CA LEU A 217 -15.71 -14.47 -19.13
C LEU A 217 -15.25 -14.23 -20.56
N THR A 218 -14.63 -15.23 -21.21
CA THR A 218 -14.05 -15.05 -22.55
C THR A 218 -15.09 -14.60 -23.57
N ARG A 219 -16.28 -15.20 -23.52
CA ARG A 219 -17.39 -14.85 -24.42
C ARG A 219 -17.92 -13.44 -24.15
N GLU A 220 -18.14 -13.08 -22.88
CA GLU A 220 -18.68 -11.77 -22.54
C GLU A 220 -17.65 -10.65 -22.75
N LEU A 221 -16.37 -10.94 -22.52
CA LEU A 221 -15.26 -10.02 -22.81
C LEU A 221 -15.12 -9.80 -24.32
N ALA A 222 -15.28 -10.84 -25.14
CA ALA A 222 -15.30 -10.71 -26.59
C ALA A 222 -16.47 -9.84 -27.08
N LYS A 223 -17.66 -9.94 -26.47
CA LYS A 223 -18.79 -9.05 -26.76
C LYS A 223 -18.53 -7.61 -26.30
N TYR A 224 -17.94 -7.44 -25.12
CA TYR A 224 -17.51 -6.13 -24.63
C TYR A 224 -16.49 -5.49 -25.58
N SER A 225 -15.68 -6.31 -26.27
CA SER A 225 -14.76 -5.90 -27.33
C SER A 225 -13.82 -4.76 -26.89
N PRO A 226 -13.00 -4.96 -25.84
CA PRO A 226 -11.97 -4.00 -25.45
C PRO A 226 -10.92 -3.88 -26.56
N GLN A 227 -10.46 -2.66 -26.83
CA GLN A 227 -9.39 -2.38 -27.80
C GLN A 227 -8.00 -2.50 -27.17
N PHE A 228 -7.90 -2.31 -25.85
CA PHE A 228 -6.64 -2.48 -25.13
C PHE A 228 -6.84 -3.00 -23.70
N TYR A 229 -5.74 -3.42 -23.09
CA TYR A 229 -5.67 -3.74 -21.68
C TYR A 229 -4.70 -2.83 -20.93
N VAL A 230 -4.97 -2.63 -19.64
CA VAL A 230 -3.97 -2.16 -18.69
C VAL A 230 -3.64 -3.32 -17.77
N TYR A 231 -2.40 -3.80 -17.80
CA TYR A 231 -1.97 -4.95 -17.03
C TYR A 231 -1.23 -4.49 -15.77
N TYR A 232 -1.66 -4.96 -14.60
CA TYR A 232 -1.17 -4.45 -13.33
C TYR A 232 -0.97 -5.53 -12.27
N ASP A 233 0.24 -5.57 -11.69
CA ASP A 233 0.59 -6.30 -10.48
C ASP A 233 1.39 -5.38 -9.57
N ALA A 234 0.99 -5.25 -8.31
CA ALA A 234 1.76 -4.53 -7.30
C ALA A 234 1.34 -4.96 -5.89
N PRO A 235 2.16 -4.68 -4.86
CA PRO A 235 1.72 -4.72 -3.48
C PRO A 235 0.57 -3.73 -3.19
N VAL A 236 -0.09 -3.95 -2.04
CA VAL A 236 -1.09 -3.03 -1.48
C VAL A 236 -0.42 -1.69 -1.13
N GLY A 237 -1.08 -0.57 -1.39
CA GLY A 237 -0.56 0.77 -1.17
C GLY A 237 0.23 1.35 -2.36
N THR A 238 0.20 0.68 -3.52
CA THR A 238 0.94 1.09 -4.72
C THR A 238 0.02 1.54 -5.87
N ALA A 239 -1.30 1.61 -5.66
CA ALA A 239 -2.29 1.94 -6.68
C ALA A 239 -2.08 3.29 -7.40
N TYR A 240 -1.29 4.21 -6.82
CA TYR A 240 -0.90 5.47 -7.46
C TYR A 240 -0.23 5.30 -8.83
N GLN A 241 0.51 4.19 -9.03
CA GLN A 241 1.18 3.88 -10.31
C GLN A 241 0.16 3.73 -11.45
N LEU A 242 -1.00 3.14 -11.15
CA LEU A 242 -2.09 2.99 -12.09
C LEU A 242 -2.94 4.27 -12.16
N ALA A 243 -3.23 4.87 -11.01
CA ALA A 243 -4.07 6.06 -10.89
C ALA A 243 -3.60 7.21 -11.79
N MET A 244 -2.28 7.40 -11.92
CA MET A 244 -1.70 8.49 -12.71
C MET A 244 -1.85 8.33 -14.23
N TRP A 245 -2.21 7.14 -14.72
CA TRP A 245 -2.38 6.85 -16.15
C TRP A 245 -3.83 6.72 -16.58
N LEU A 246 -4.72 6.25 -15.69
CA LEU A 246 -6.13 6.00 -16.00
C LEU A 246 -6.83 7.23 -16.64
N PRO A 247 -6.68 8.48 -16.15
CA PRO A 247 -7.33 9.63 -16.78
C PRO A 247 -6.96 9.86 -18.24
N TYR A 248 -5.71 9.56 -18.64
CA TYR A 248 -5.25 9.72 -20.02
C TYR A 248 -5.64 8.54 -20.90
N LEU A 249 -5.71 7.35 -20.33
CA LEU A 249 -6.21 6.16 -21.03
C LEU A 249 -7.72 6.25 -21.28
N ASP A 250 -8.48 6.84 -20.35
CA ASP A 250 -9.91 7.13 -20.52
C ASP A 250 -10.16 8.12 -21.67
N GLN A 251 -9.26 9.11 -21.85
CA GLN A 251 -9.35 10.10 -22.92
C GLN A 251 -9.12 9.54 -24.33
N LEU A 252 -8.58 8.32 -24.46
CA LEU A 252 -8.47 7.65 -25.76
C LEU A 252 -9.86 7.36 -26.38
N GLY A 253 -10.91 7.33 -25.57
CA GLY A 253 -12.29 7.12 -26.01
C GLY A 253 -12.61 5.68 -26.40
N GLU A 254 -11.66 4.75 -26.22
CA GLU A 254 -11.81 3.34 -26.58
C GLU A 254 -12.15 2.49 -25.35
N ARG A 255 -12.92 1.42 -25.56
CA ARG A 255 -13.21 0.46 -24.48
C ARG A 255 -11.93 -0.29 -24.09
N TYR A 256 -11.68 -0.44 -22.80
CA TYR A 256 -10.57 -1.23 -22.27
C TYR A 256 -10.96 -2.03 -21.05
N ALA A 257 -10.09 -2.93 -20.61
CA ALA A 257 -10.22 -3.59 -19.31
C ALA A 257 -8.89 -3.58 -18.56
N VAL A 258 -8.95 -3.61 -17.23
CA VAL A 258 -7.77 -3.72 -16.37
C VAL A 258 -7.58 -5.17 -15.97
N ILE A 259 -6.42 -5.75 -16.29
CA ILE A 259 -6.05 -7.11 -15.86
C ILE A 259 -5.24 -7.01 -14.58
N LEU A 260 -5.86 -7.39 -13.47
CA LEU A 260 -5.27 -7.28 -12.14
C LEU A 260 -4.70 -8.62 -11.67
N ARG A 261 -3.43 -8.64 -11.28
CA ARG A 261 -2.71 -9.86 -10.86
C ARG A 261 -2.67 -10.07 -9.36
N ASN A 262 -2.94 -9.03 -8.57
CA ASN A 262 -3.03 -9.09 -7.12
C ASN A 262 -4.45 -8.75 -6.65
N GLN A 263 -5.15 -9.72 -6.06
CA GLN A 263 -6.51 -9.48 -5.52
C GLN A 263 -6.53 -8.48 -4.38
N ALA A 264 -5.46 -8.41 -3.59
CA ALA A 264 -5.43 -7.56 -2.40
C ALA A 264 -5.49 -6.06 -2.76
N THR A 265 -5.18 -5.70 -4.01
CA THR A 265 -5.25 -4.33 -4.53
C THR A 265 -6.57 -4.03 -5.23
N LEU A 266 -7.52 -4.98 -5.33
CA LEU A 266 -8.78 -4.75 -6.04
C LEU A 266 -9.57 -3.60 -5.41
N ASP A 267 -9.63 -3.54 -4.08
CA ASP A 267 -10.36 -2.49 -3.36
C ASP A 267 -9.71 -1.10 -3.52
N GLU A 268 -8.39 -1.05 -3.77
CA GLU A 268 -7.68 0.20 -4.05
C GLU A 268 -7.84 0.64 -5.50
N VAL A 269 -7.92 -0.31 -6.44
CA VAL A 269 -7.99 -0.04 -7.88
C VAL A 269 -9.42 0.19 -8.37
N ALA A 270 -10.40 -0.52 -7.80
CA ALA A 270 -11.81 -0.38 -8.16
C ALA A 270 -12.31 1.06 -8.18
N PRO A 271 -12.06 1.91 -7.16
CA PRO A 271 -12.55 3.29 -7.19
C PRO A 271 -11.84 4.20 -8.21
N LEU A 272 -10.73 3.77 -8.81
CA LEU A 272 -9.92 4.61 -9.70
C LEU A 272 -10.43 4.66 -11.14
N THR A 273 -11.25 3.69 -11.58
CA THR A 273 -11.73 3.60 -12.96
C THR A 273 -13.11 2.97 -13.03
N GLN A 274 -13.90 3.36 -14.04
CA GLN A 274 -15.17 2.70 -14.37
C GLN A 274 -14.99 1.52 -15.34
N ALA A 275 -13.79 1.33 -15.88
CA ALA A 275 -13.50 0.20 -16.77
C ALA A 275 -13.62 -1.14 -16.02
N PRO A 276 -13.99 -2.22 -16.72
CA PRO A 276 -14.03 -3.55 -16.13
C PRO A 276 -12.64 -3.97 -15.60
N ILE A 277 -12.57 -4.36 -14.34
CA ILE A 277 -11.35 -4.90 -13.71
C ILE A 277 -11.50 -6.40 -13.57
N ILE A 278 -10.57 -7.16 -14.13
CA ILE A 278 -10.59 -8.63 -14.14
C ILE A 278 -9.38 -9.14 -13.38
N VAL A 279 -9.63 -9.88 -12.29
CA VAL A 279 -8.58 -10.46 -11.45
C VAL A 279 -8.17 -11.83 -11.97
N ARG A 280 -6.87 -11.97 -12.27
CA ARG A 280 -6.22 -13.22 -12.68
C ARG A 280 -4.96 -13.42 -11.85
N LYS A 281 -5.01 -14.26 -10.83
CA LYS A 281 -3.85 -14.49 -9.92
C LYS A 281 -2.83 -15.43 -10.55
N ASP A 282 -3.32 -16.46 -11.21
CA ASP A 282 -2.55 -17.57 -11.71
C ASP A 282 -2.25 -17.38 -13.20
N MET A 283 -1.10 -17.86 -13.66
CA MET A 283 -0.70 -17.71 -15.06
C MET A 283 -1.69 -18.40 -16.01
N ALA A 284 -2.14 -19.61 -15.69
CA ALA A 284 -3.12 -20.36 -16.48
C ALA A 284 -4.49 -19.67 -16.62
N SER A 285 -4.83 -18.78 -15.68
CA SER A 285 -6.10 -18.05 -15.76
C SER A 285 -6.08 -16.93 -16.83
N LEU A 286 -4.89 -16.52 -17.30
CA LEU A 286 -4.74 -15.45 -18.29
C LEU A 286 -5.29 -15.84 -19.66
N ASP A 287 -5.32 -17.13 -20.00
CA ASP A 287 -5.83 -17.60 -21.29
C ASP A 287 -7.33 -17.26 -21.46
N SER A 288 -8.06 -17.06 -20.36
CA SER A 288 -9.48 -16.67 -20.37
C SER A 288 -9.75 -15.21 -20.76
N VAL A 289 -8.73 -14.34 -20.76
CA VAL A 289 -8.86 -12.92 -21.13
C VAL A 289 -8.29 -12.62 -22.51
N ILE A 290 -8.09 -13.64 -23.35
CA ILE A 290 -7.57 -13.46 -24.69
C ILE A 290 -8.72 -13.28 -25.67
N VAL A 291 -8.78 -12.13 -26.34
CA VAL A 291 -9.83 -11.75 -27.31
C VAL A 291 -9.24 -10.95 -28.47
N ASP A 292 -9.76 -11.17 -29.68
CA ASP A 292 -9.20 -10.63 -30.93
C ASP A 292 -9.32 -9.10 -31.09
N SER A 293 -10.24 -8.48 -30.33
CA SER A 293 -10.46 -7.03 -30.38
C SER A 293 -9.29 -6.24 -29.79
N VAL A 294 -8.51 -6.84 -28.88
CA VAL A 294 -7.39 -6.16 -28.22
C VAL A 294 -6.21 -6.03 -29.18
N LYS A 295 -5.64 -4.83 -29.26
CA LYS A 295 -4.47 -4.49 -30.08
C LYS A 295 -3.25 -4.17 -29.25
N ALA A 296 -3.44 -3.52 -28.10
CA ALA A 296 -2.35 -3.09 -27.23
C ALA A 296 -2.57 -3.48 -25.75
N VAL A 297 -1.45 -3.62 -25.03
CA VAL A 297 -1.44 -3.84 -23.57
C VAL A 297 -0.46 -2.87 -22.93
N PHE A 298 -0.96 -2.00 -22.06
CA PHE A 298 -0.17 -1.04 -21.32
C PHE A 298 0.29 -1.58 -19.97
N TYR A 299 1.56 -1.34 -19.63
CA TYR A 299 2.20 -1.73 -18.38
C TYR A 299 2.73 -0.50 -17.65
N VAL A 300 2.20 -0.22 -16.46
CA VAL A 300 2.51 1.00 -15.69
C VAL A 300 3.66 0.81 -14.67
N ASN A 301 4.29 -0.37 -14.63
CA ASN A 301 5.36 -0.66 -13.70
C ASN A 301 6.28 -1.80 -14.18
N ASN A 302 7.26 -2.18 -13.36
CA ASN A 302 8.24 -3.23 -13.63
C ASN A 302 7.97 -4.52 -12.85
N ALA A 303 6.70 -4.86 -12.60
CA ALA A 303 6.39 -6.07 -11.86
C ALA A 303 6.87 -7.32 -12.60
N ILE A 304 7.45 -8.27 -11.87
CA ILE A 304 7.96 -9.54 -12.43
C ILE A 304 6.86 -10.29 -13.19
N LYS A 305 5.61 -10.19 -12.72
CA LYS A 305 4.46 -10.86 -13.35
C LYS A 305 4.05 -10.25 -14.70
N ASN A 306 4.65 -9.15 -15.14
CA ASN A 306 4.40 -8.60 -16.49
C ASN A 306 4.84 -9.60 -17.56
N ALA A 307 5.96 -10.31 -17.32
CA ALA A 307 6.45 -11.38 -18.18
C ALA A 307 5.42 -12.52 -18.40
N HIS A 308 4.43 -12.68 -17.51
CA HIS A 308 3.40 -13.70 -17.67
C HIS A 308 2.42 -13.40 -18.82
N PHE A 309 2.23 -12.13 -19.17
CA PHE A 309 1.27 -11.71 -20.21
C PHE A 309 1.95 -11.34 -21.52
N VAL A 310 3.21 -10.91 -21.48
CA VAL A 310 4.03 -10.62 -22.67
C VAL A 310 4.19 -11.83 -23.62
N ARG A 311 3.92 -13.05 -23.13
CA ARG A 311 3.89 -14.26 -23.97
C ARG A 311 2.78 -14.26 -25.06
N PHE A 312 1.79 -13.37 -24.97
CA PHE A 312 0.67 -13.30 -25.92
C PHE A 312 1.01 -12.38 -27.08
N HIS A 313 1.89 -12.86 -27.96
CA HIS A 313 2.51 -12.11 -29.07
C HIS A 313 1.54 -11.52 -30.11
N GLN A 314 0.25 -11.85 -30.05
CA GLN A 314 -0.77 -11.22 -30.89
C GLN A 314 -1.10 -9.78 -30.49
N TYR A 315 -0.65 -9.32 -29.31
CA TYR A 315 -0.83 -7.96 -28.85
C TYR A 315 0.47 -7.18 -28.92
N THR A 316 0.37 -5.86 -29.07
CA THR A 316 1.51 -4.96 -28.88
C THR A 316 1.65 -4.63 -27.40
N HIS A 317 2.77 -4.99 -26.80
CA HIS A 317 3.07 -4.77 -25.39
C HIS A 317 3.84 -3.46 -25.20
N ILE A 318 3.25 -2.52 -24.44
CA ILE A 318 3.73 -1.15 -24.31
C ILE A 318 4.03 -0.83 -22.84
N GLN A 319 5.30 -0.57 -22.53
CA GLN A 319 5.71 -0.09 -21.20
C GLN A 319 5.50 1.42 -21.10
N LEU A 320 4.81 1.85 -20.04
CA LEU A 320 4.63 3.26 -19.66
C LEU A 320 5.47 3.64 -18.43
N ASN A 321 5.71 2.66 -17.55
CA ASN A 321 6.29 2.89 -16.22
C ASN A 321 5.44 3.87 -15.38
N HIS A 322 5.95 4.37 -14.25
CA HIS A 322 5.23 5.30 -13.35
C HIS A 322 6.09 6.49 -12.92
N GLY A 323 7.09 6.80 -13.74
CA GLY A 323 8.07 7.85 -13.49
C GLY A 323 9.33 7.61 -14.32
N ASP A 324 9.97 8.71 -14.69
CA ASP A 324 11.30 8.71 -15.31
C ASP A 324 12.32 9.14 -14.25
N SER A 325 13.51 8.55 -14.24
CA SER A 325 14.61 8.91 -13.32
C SER A 325 15.90 8.22 -13.74
N ASP A 326 17.03 8.66 -13.23
CA ASP A 326 18.34 8.07 -13.52
C ASP A 326 18.65 6.79 -12.72
N LYS A 327 17.63 6.17 -12.11
CA LYS A 327 17.77 4.93 -11.32
C LYS A 327 17.78 3.66 -12.18
N PRO A 328 18.41 2.57 -11.70
CA PRO A 328 18.41 1.26 -12.38
C PRO A 328 17.05 0.77 -12.89
N PRO A 329 15.92 0.92 -12.15
CA PRO A 329 14.62 0.52 -12.66
C PRO A 329 14.15 1.25 -13.93
N SER A 330 14.73 2.40 -14.29
CA SER A 330 14.37 3.16 -15.50
C SER A 330 15.14 2.71 -16.75
N TYR A 331 16.16 1.85 -16.61
CA TYR A 331 16.95 1.28 -17.72
C TYR A 331 17.17 -0.22 -17.54
N ASN A 332 16.20 -0.92 -16.93
CA ASN A 332 16.33 -2.34 -16.65
C ASN A 332 16.32 -3.17 -17.95
N PRO A 333 17.34 -4.02 -18.22
CA PRO A 333 17.37 -4.88 -19.41
C PRO A 333 16.16 -5.81 -19.58
N ALA A 334 15.44 -6.11 -18.50
CA ALA A 334 14.21 -6.90 -18.54
C ALA A 334 13.08 -6.20 -19.31
N MET A 335 13.11 -4.87 -19.46
CA MET A 335 12.10 -4.15 -20.24
C MET A 335 12.13 -4.52 -21.73
N ARG A 336 13.24 -5.08 -22.25
CA ARG A 336 13.32 -5.55 -23.65
C ARG A 336 12.32 -6.64 -24.01
N MET A 337 11.58 -7.18 -23.04
CA MET A 337 10.45 -8.06 -23.29
C MET A 337 9.27 -7.36 -23.97
N TYR A 338 9.14 -6.04 -23.84
CA TYR A 338 8.07 -5.27 -24.45
C TYR A 338 8.39 -4.91 -25.91
N ASP A 339 7.34 -4.70 -26.70
CA ASP A 339 7.48 -4.25 -28.09
C ASP A 339 7.77 -2.75 -28.15
N ARG A 340 7.23 -1.96 -27.23
CA ARG A 340 7.45 -0.52 -27.14
C ARG A 340 7.67 -0.05 -25.71
N ASN A 341 8.44 1.02 -25.57
CA ASN A 341 8.63 1.76 -24.34
C ASN A 341 8.34 3.23 -24.57
N PHE A 342 7.28 3.71 -23.93
CA PHE A 342 6.87 5.11 -23.99
C PHE A 342 7.65 5.85 -22.91
N VAL A 343 8.42 6.85 -23.35
CA VAL A 343 9.36 7.57 -22.50
C VAL A 343 9.09 9.06 -22.51
N ALA A 344 9.56 9.75 -21.47
CA ALA A 344 9.31 11.16 -21.27
C ALA A 344 10.05 12.05 -22.28
N GLY A 345 11.31 11.71 -22.57
CA GLY A 345 12.19 12.54 -23.38
C GLY A 345 13.40 11.78 -23.89
N GLN A 346 14.24 12.49 -24.63
CA GLN A 346 15.46 11.94 -25.24
C GLN A 346 16.44 11.41 -24.19
N ALA A 347 16.51 12.04 -23.00
CA ALA A 347 17.34 11.57 -21.89
C ALA A 347 17.09 10.10 -21.52
N ALA A 348 15.83 9.66 -21.58
CA ALA A 348 15.46 8.28 -21.29
C ALA A 348 16.04 7.31 -22.30
N VAL A 349 16.01 7.65 -23.60
CA VAL A 349 16.55 6.83 -24.69
C VAL A 349 18.07 6.67 -24.53
N GLU A 350 18.76 7.77 -24.29
CA GLU A 350 20.22 7.80 -24.11
C GLU A 350 20.67 6.97 -22.90
N ARG A 351 19.88 6.98 -21.82
CA ARG A 351 20.17 6.22 -20.60
C ARG A 351 20.28 4.72 -20.84
N TYR A 352 19.45 4.15 -21.72
CA TYR A 352 19.55 2.72 -22.07
C TYR A 352 20.87 2.43 -22.78
N ALA A 353 21.23 3.23 -23.77
CA ALA A 353 22.46 3.06 -24.54
C ALA A 353 23.70 3.24 -23.66
N ALA A 354 23.72 4.28 -22.81
CA ALA A 354 24.82 4.57 -21.88
C ALA A 354 25.08 3.44 -20.88
N ARG A 355 24.05 2.63 -20.57
CA ARG A 355 24.12 1.49 -19.65
C ARG A 355 24.25 0.14 -20.36
N GLY A 356 24.55 0.14 -21.66
CA GLY A 356 24.77 -1.07 -22.45
C GLY A 356 23.50 -1.90 -22.69
N VAL A 357 22.32 -1.28 -22.60
CA VAL A 357 21.05 -1.96 -22.84
C VAL A 357 20.67 -1.81 -24.32
N GLU A 358 21.09 -2.77 -25.12
CA GLU A 358 20.74 -2.84 -26.55
C GLU A 358 19.25 -3.10 -26.75
N THR A 359 18.59 -2.21 -27.50
CA THR A 359 17.16 -2.29 -27.82
C THR A 359 16.96 -2.43 -29.34
N HIS A 360 15.80 -2.93 -29.75
CA HIS A 360 15.50 -3.11 -31.16
C HIS A 360 15.10 -1.77 -31.82
N PRO A 361 15.17 -1.64 -33.17
CA PRO A 361 14.76 -0.43 -33.86
C PRO A 361 13.32 -0.04 -33.52
N HIS A 362 13.05 1.26 -33.35
CA HIS A 362 11.73 1.80 -33.01
C HIS A 362 11.15 1.34 -31.65
N TYR A 363 12.00 0.86 -30.74
CA TYR A 363 11.56 0.45 -29.40
C TYR A 363 11.01 1.61 -28.56
N PHE A 364 11.54 2.82 -28.73
CA PHE A 364 11.15 3.98 -27.94
C PHE A 364 10.16 4.89 -28.68
N GLU A 365 9.15 5.36 -27.95
CA GLU A 365 8.25 6.45 -28.37
C GLU A 365 8.39 7.58 -27.34
N ILE A 366 8.83 8.76 -27.76
CA ILE A 366 8.92 9.93 -26.87
C ILE A 366 7.55 10.59 -26.84
N VAL A 367 6.87 10.50 -25.70
CA VAL A 367 5.48 10.94 -25.53
C VAL A 367 5.29 11.93 -24.39
N GLY A 368 6.38 12.35 -23.74
CA GLY A 368 6.30 13.22 -22.58
C GLY A 368 5.79 12.49 -21.33
N ARG A 369 5.46 13.29 -20.31
CA ARG A 369 4.77 12.86 -19.10
C ARG A 369 3.45 13.59 -18.95
N PRO A 370 2.32 13.09 -19.50
CA PRO A 370 1.06 13.83 -19.48
C PRO A 370 0.63 14.24 -18.05
N GLN A 371 1.12 13.53 -17.03
CA GLN A 371 0.93 13.88 -15.61
C GLN A 371 1.47 15.26 -15.20
N ILE A 372 2.27 15.95 -16.02
CA ILE A 372 2.86 17.24 -15.66
C ILE A 372 2.07 18.45 -16.17
N THR A 373 1.00 18.27 -16.96
CA THR A 373 0.23 19.38 -17.57
C THR A 373 -0.27 20.42 -16.54
N GLY A 374 -0.43 20.03 -15.26
CA GLY A 374 -0.81 20.95 -14.18
C GLY A 374 0.33 21.71 -13.48
N ILE A 375 1.59 21.44 -13.81
CA ILE A 375 2.74 22.11 -13.20
C ILE A 375 2.90 23.51 -13.78
N GLN A 376 2.92 24.51 -12.91
CA GLN A 376 3.08 25.90 -13.30
C GLN A 376 4.56 26.22 -13.53
N LEU A 377 4.87 26.68 -14.74
CA LEU A 377 6.18 27.24 -15.07
C LEU A 377 6.38 28.55 -14.31
N THR A 378 7.52 28.69 -13.62
CA THR A 378 7.88 29.99 -13.04
C THR A 378 8.61 30.84 -14.08
N GLU A 379 8.07 32.04 -14.34
CA GLU A 379 8.79 33.07 -15.10
C GLU A 379 9.68 33.92 -14.18
N ALA A 380 9.46 33.86 -12.86
CA ALA A 380 10.16 34.68 -11.88
C ALA A 380 11.68 34.53 -12.00
N GLU A 381 12.38 35.66 -12.09
CA GLU A 381 13.85 35.69 -12.19
C GLU A 381 14.54 35.49 -10.85
N THR A 382 13.84 35.74 -9.75
CA THR A 382 14.38 35.65 -8.39
C THR A 382 13.45 34.86 -7.48
N VAL A 383 14.04 34.14 -6.52
CA VAL A 383 13.31 33.42 -5.47
C VAL A 383 12.73 34.42 -4.45
N PRO A 384 11.53 34.19 -3.88
CA PRO A 384 10.95 35.06 -2.85
C PRO A 384 11.83 35.16 -1.60
N ALA A 385 11.72 36.27 -0.86
CA ALA A 385 12.47 36.50 0.39
C ALA A 385 12.16 35.49 1.51
N SER A 386 10.98 34.86 1.47
CA SER A 386 10.59 33.75 2.36
C SER A 386 10.09 32.59 1.51
N PRO A 387 10.99 31.79 0.93
CA PRO A 387 10.62 30.76 -0.03
C PRO A 387 9.92 29.59 0.64
N THR A 388 9.08 28.89 -0.11
CA THR A 388 8.52 27.61 0.30
C THR A 388 9.34 26.46 -0.27
N VAL A 389 9.92 25.63 0.60
CA VAL A 389 10.73 24.47 0.22
C VAL A 389 9.90 23.20 0.31
N LEU A 390 9.80 22.48 -0.79
CA LEU A 390 9.29 21.11 -0.80
C LEU A 390 10.44 20.14 -0.51
N TYR A 391 10.40 19.48 0.65
CA TYR A 391 11.29 18.37 0.94
C TYR A 391 10.59 17.04 0.62
N ALA A 392 11.05 16.37 -0.44
CA ALA A 392 10.45 15.14 -0.98
C ALA A 392 11.47 13.99 -1.09
N PRO A 393 11.89 13.39 0.03
CA PRO A 393 12.88 12.31 0.03
C PRO A 393 12.28 10.95 -0.39
N THR A 394 13.13 10.08 -0.94
CA THR A 394 12.74 8.70 -1.30
C THR A 394 12.77 7.76 -0.09
N TRP A 395 12.59 6.46 -0.37
CA TRP A 395 12.54 5.37 0.61
C TRP A 395 13.76 4.45 0.43
N ALA A 396 13.85 3.40 1.25
CA ALA A 396 15.00 2.48 1.23
C ALA A 396 15.19 1.70 -0.09
N GLY A 397 14.20 1.69 -0.99
CA GLY A 397 14.26 0.84 -2.18
C GLY A 397 14.17 -0.65 -1.84
N PHE A 398 14.09 -1.48 -2.88
CA PHE A 398 14.11 -2.95 -2.72
C PHE A 398 15.53 -3.53 -2.74
N MET A 399 16.46 -2.83 -3.39
CA MET A 399 17.84 -3.27 -3.65
C MET A 399 18.83 -2.25 -3.09
N ALA A 400 20.05 -2.69 -2.79
CA ALA A 400 21.10 -1.82 -2.21
C ALA A 400 21.48 -0.66 -3.13
N ASP A 401 21.52 -0.89 -4.44
CA ASP A 401 21.78 0.10 -5.49
C ASP A 401 20.69 1.17 -5.65
N SER A 402 19.57 1.02 -4.94
CA SER A 402 18.43 1.93 -4.98
C SER A 402 18.25 2.72 -3.66
N GLN A 403 19.18 2.56 -2.71
CA GLN A 403 19.20 3.25 -1.41
C GLN A 403 19.81 4.64 -1.53
N CYS A 404 19.01 5.62 -1.91
CA CYS A 404 19.45 7.02 -2.03
C CYS A 404 18.72 7.98 -1.07
N SER A 405 17.93 7.46 -0.11
CA SER A 405 17.06 8.32 0.71
C SER A 405 17.85 9.28 1.60
N SER A 406 17.56 10.58 1.49
CA SER A 406 18.17 11.64 2.31
C SER A 406 17.53 11.82 3.69
N LEU A 407 16.49 11.05 4.01
CA LEU A 407 15.81 11.12 5.31
C LEU A 407 16.75 11.09 6.53
N PRO A 408 17.82 10.27 6.58
CA PRO A 408 18.73 10.24 7.73
C PRO A 408 19.40 11.58 8.08
N ILE A 409 19.63 12.44 7.08
CA ILE A 409 20.18 13.80 7.24
C ILE A 409 19.11 14.89 7.08
N GLY A 410 17.85 14.50 6.88
CA GLY A 410 16.77 15.40 6.49
C GLY A 410 16.39 16.42 7.55
N LEU A 411 16.59 16.11 8.83
CA LEU A 411 16.30 17.06 9.91
C LEU A 411 17.24 18.27 9.87
N ASP A 412 18.53 18.03 9.61
CA ASP A 412 19.53 19.11 9.52
C ASP A 412 19.29 20.00 8.30
N ILE A 413 18.94 19.37 7.17
CA ILE A 413 18.51 20.08 5.95
C ILE A 413 17.31 21.00 6.24
N ILE A 414 16.28 20.45 6.89
CA ILE A 414 15.07 21.22 7.23
C ILE A 414 15.38 22.38 8.17
N ASN A 415 16.19 22.15 9.21
CA ASN A 415 16.56 23.21 10.13
C ASN A 415 17.30 24.35 9.41
N ALA A 416 18.25 24.03 8.52
CA ALA A 416 18.98 25.05 7.77
C ALA A 416 18.06 25.91 6.87
N TYR A 417 17.07 25.31 6.21
CA TYR A 417 16.08 26.07 5.42
C TYR A 417 15.14 26.89 6.30
N VAL A 418 14.70 26.36 7.45
CA VAL A 418 13.89 27.11 8.41
C VAL A 418 14.65 28.31 8.96
N ASP A 419 15.92 28.14 9.32
CA ASP A 419 16.78 29.21 9.83
C ASP A 419 17.03 30.29 8.76
N ALA A 420 17.02 29.91 7.47
CA ALA A 420 17.01 30.82 6.34
C ALA A 420 15.64 31.46 6.05
N GLY A 421 14.63 31.24 6.90
CA GLY A 421 13.30 31.87 6.79
C GLY A 421 12.34 31.14 5.84
N ALA A 422 12.62 29.90 5.45
CA ALA A 422 11.77 29.15 4.54
C ALA A 422 10.55 28.52 5.25
N ARG A 423 9.42 28.51 4.53
CA ARG A 423 8.29 27.62 4.83
C ARG A 423 8.59 26.23 4.27
N ILE A 424 8.17 25.17 4.95
CA ILE A 424 8.50 23.79 4.55
C ILE A 424 7.22 23.02 4.22
N ILE A 425 7.22 22.32 3.08
CA ILE A 425 6.29 21.25 2.75
C ILE A 425 7.06 19.94 2.87
N PHE A 426 6.70 19.09 3.81
CA PHE A 426 7.34 17.77 3.97
C PHE A 426 6.46 16.67 3.39
N ARG A 427 6.93 16.05 2.30
CA ARG A 427 6.21 14.98 1.60
C ARG A 427 7.13 13.78 1.33
N PRO A 428 7.35 12.90 2.32
CA PRO A 428 8.15 11.70 2.11
C PRO A 428 7.46 10.71 1.17
N HIS A 429 8.22 9.82 0.55
CA HIS A 429 7.67 8.73 -0.26
C HIS A 429 6.64 7.87 0.53
N PRO A 430 5.55 7.34 -0.08
CA PRO A 430 4.55 6.54 0.62
C PRO A 430 5.09 5.31 1.36
N HIS A 431 6.23 4.79 0.91
CA HIS A 431 6.94 3.66 1.53
C HIS A 431 8.11 4.06 2.45
N ALA A 432 8.36 5.35 2.65
CA ALA A 432 9.46 5.83 3.51
C ALA A 432 9.34 5.26 4.93
N ARG A 433 8.12 5.23 5.47
CA ARG A 433 7.83 4.70 6.80
C ARG A 433 7.85 3.18 6.87
N ASN A 434 8.22 2.43 5.84
CA ASN A 434 8.22 0.96 5.90
C ASN A 434 9.43 0.39 6.67
N THR A 435 10.51 1.15 6.82
CA THR A 435 11.70 0.72 7.58
C THR A 435 11.82 1.50 8.90
N PRO A 436 12.30 0.88 9.99
CA PRO A 436 12.43 1.57 11.28
C PRO A 436 13.28 2.84 11.20
N ARG A 437 14.47 2.78 10.56
CA ARG A 437 15.39 3.92 10.43
C ARG A 437 14.73 5.13 9.77
N LEU A 438 14.08 4.93 8.62
CA LEU A 438 13.44 6.02 7.89
C LEU A 438 12.15 6.50 8.58
N ARG A 439 11.42 5.61 9.25
CA ARG A 439 10.25 5.99 10.07
C ARG A 439 10.67 6.96 11.18
N THR A 440 11.74 6.65 11.93
CA THR A 440 12.26 7.53 12.98
C THR A 440 12.65 8.90 12.43
N ALA A 441 13.30 8.95 11.26
CA ALA A 441 13.64 10.22 10.62
C ALA A 441 12.39 11.03 10.20
N CYS A 442 11.39 10.38 9.60
CA CYS A 442 10.13 11.04 9.28
C CYS A 442 9.43 11.57 10.54
N ASP A 443 9.41 10.80 11.63
CA ASP A 443 8.78 11.19 12.90
C ASP A 443 9.48 12.42 13.50
N ALA A 444 10.81 12.43 13.54
CA ALA A 444 11.59 13.55 14.06
C ALA A 444 11.36 14.85 13.26
N ILE A 445 11.28 14.74 11.92
CA ILE A 445 10.97 15.87 11.04
C ILE A 445 9.54 16.38 11.29
N THR A 446 8.56 15.48 11.36
CA THR A 446 7.16 15.85 11.61
C THR A 446 7.02 16.54 12.98
N GLU A 447 7.67 16.01 14.02
CA GLU A 447 7.70 16.62 15.35
C GLU A 447 8.31 18.03 15.33
N ARG A 448 9.46 18.19 14.68
CA ARG A 448 10.13 19.49 14.56
C ARG A 448 9.27 20.54 13.88
N LEU A 449 8.67 20.20 12.74
CA LEU A 449 7.82 21.12 11.97
C LEU A 449 6.50 21.43 12.69
N THR A 450 5.96 20.48 13.46
CA THR A 450 4.78 20.71 14.31
C THR A 450 5.09 21.72 15.40
N ALA A 451 6.20 21.54 16.12
CA ALA A 451 6.63 22.45 17.17
C ALA A 451 6.92 23.87 16.64
N LEU A 452 7.48 23.99 15.43
CA LEU A 452 7.66 25.27 14.76
C LEU A 452 6.32 25.92 14.42
N ASN A 453 5.37 25.19 13.84
CA ASN A 453 4.03 25.72 13.58
C ASN A 453 3.34 26.26 14.84
N ASP A 454 3.46 25.55 15.96
CA ASP A 454 2.85 25.97 17.23
C ASP A 454 3.51 27.22 17.83
N THR A 455 4.80 27.46 17.54
CA THR A 455 5.58 28.55 18.15
C THR A 455 5.66 29.79 17.26
N THR A 456 5.86 29.63 15.95
CA THR A 456 6.09 30.72 14.99
C THR A 456 4.89 31.01 14.09
N GLY A 457 3.96 30.06 13.93
CA GLY A 457 2.83 30.20 13.02
C GLY A 457 3.21 30.22 11.53
N THR A 458 4.43 29.80 11.16
CA THR A 458 4.97 29.85 9.78
C THR A 458 4.15 29.02 8.77
N GLY A 459 3.33 28.07 9.25
CA GLY A 459 2.39 27.33 8.40
C GLY A 459 3.05 26.26 7.53
N HIS A 460 4.08 25.57 8.05
CA HIS A 460 4.66 24.37 7.45
C HIS A 460 3.56 23.33 7.16
N VAL A 461 3.65 22.64 6.02
CA VAL A 461 2.66 21.66 5.57
C VAL A 461 3.22 20.25 5.75
N ILE A 462 2.55 19.45 6.57
CA ILE A 462 3.00 18.12 7.01
C ILE A 462 1.83 17.15 7.11
N GLY A 463 2.11 15.85 7.22
CA GLY A 463 1.10 14.83 7.52
C GLY A 463 0.05 14.69 6.42
N GLU A 464 -1.21 14.48 6.80
CA GLU A 464 -2.31 14.16 5.88
C GLU A 464 -2.47 15.19 4.75
N GLN A 465 -2.30 16.48 5.05
CA GLN A 465 -2.39 17.53 4.05
C GLN A 465 -1.31 17.36 2.96
N ALA A 466 -0.04 17.22 3.35
CA ALA A 466 1.07 17.07 2.41
C ALA A 466 1.11 15.69 1.73
N GLU A 467 0.68 14.63 2.43
CA GLU A 467 0.86 13.25 1.97
C GLU A 467 -0.35 12.72 1.20
N ARG A 468 -1.56 13.27 1.41
CA ARG A 468 -2.82 12.74 0.86
C ARG A 468 -3.74 13.76 0.23
N GLU A 469 -3.99 14.89 0.90
CA GLU A 469 -4.95 15.89 0.40
C GLU A 469 -4.40 16.64 -0.80
N TRP A 470 -3.16 17.09 -0.71
CA TRP A 470 -2.47 17.71 -1.83
C TRP A 470 -2.00 16.62 -2.79
N SER A 471 -2.19 16.85 -4.08
CA SER A 471 -1.45 16.10 -5.09
C SER A 471 0.02 16.50 -5.07
N ILE A 472 0.89 15.69 -5.69
CA ILE A 472 2.29 16.08 -5.84
C ILE A 472 2.44 17.37 -6.66
N ILE A 473 1.55 17.61 -7.63
CA ILE A 473 1.50 18.83 -8.45
C ILE A 473 1.14 20.04 -7.58
N ASP A 474 0.20 19.90 -6.65
CA ASP A 474 -0.14 20.96 -5.70
C ASP A 474 1.08 21.32 -4.85
N CYS A 475 1.83 20.32 -4.36
CA CYS A 475 3.09 20.57 -3.66
C CYS A 475 4.12 21.28 -4.54
N PHE A 476 4.21 20.92 -5.83
CA PHE A 476 5.12 21.60 -6.76
C PHE A 476 4.74 23.05 -6.99
N ASN A 477 3.46 23.32 -7.23
CA ASN A 477 2.95 24.66 -7.49
C ASN A 477 3.06 25.55 -6.25
N GLN A 478 2.89 24.99 -5.05
CA GLN A 478 3.00 25.70 -3.76
C GLN A 478 4.43 25.81 -3.23
N SER A 479 5.43 25.31 -3.94
CA SER A 479 6.84 25.41 -3.56
C SER A 479 7.62 26.31 -4.52
N ASP A 480 8.68 26.93 -4.03
CA ASP A 480 9.65 27.70 -4.79
C ASP A 480 10.94 26.91 -5.04
N ILE A 481 11.21 25.89 -4.21
CA ILE A 481 12.43 25.07 -4.26
C ILE A 481 12.05 23.62 -3.98
N LEU A 482 12.59 22.68 -4.75
CA LEU A 482 12.56 21.25 -4.43
C LEU A 482 13.87 20.86 -3.76
N VAL A 483 13.80 20.18 -2.62
CA VAL A 483 14.90 19.41 -2.05
C VAL A 483 14.53 17.93 -2.12
N SER A 484 15.34 17.15 -2.81
CA SER A 484 15.11 15.72 -2.97
C SER A 484 16.43 14.96 -3.04
N ASP A 485 16.31 13.65 -3.11
CA ASP A 485 17.38 12.74 -3.50
C ASP A 485 17.11 12.24 -4.93
N VAL A 486 17.91 11.31 -5.44
CA VAL A 486 17.66 10.73 -6.78
C VAL A 486 16.24 10.17 -6.78
N SER A 487 15.34 10.73 -7.59
CA SER A 487 13.90 10.43 -7.51
C SER A 487 13.19 10.77 -8.81
N SER A 488 12.07 10.10 -9.09
CA SER A 488 11.25 10.39 -10.28
C SER A 488 10.47 11.70 -10.17
N VAL A 489 10.42 12.31 -8.98
CA VAL A 489 9.84 13.66 -8.81
C VAL A 489 10.76 14.76 -9.32
N VAL A 490 12.07 14.50 -9.42
CA VAL A 490 13.07 15.49 -9.84
C VAL A 490 12.89 15.85 -11.33
N PRO A 491 12.77 14.88 -12.26
CA PRO A 491 12.44 15.21 -13.65
C PRO A 491 11.09 15.92 -13.80
N ASP A 492 10.06 15.59 -13.01
CA ASP A 492 8.77 16.31 -13.10
C ASP A 492 8.90 17.77 -12.66
N TYR A 493 9.61 18.00 -11.55
CA TYR A 493 9.80 19.35 -11.03
C TYR A 493 10.61 20.24 -11.98
N LEU A 494 11.45 19.64 -12.83
CA LEU A 494 12.19 20.34 -13.88
C LEU A 494 11.24 21.13 -14.81
N TYR A 495 10.01 20.66 -14.99
CA TYR A 495 9.00 21.38 -15.77
C TYR A 495 8.69 22.78 -15.21
N SER A 496 8.72 22.92 -13.88
CA SER A 496 8.47 24.21 -13.21
C SER A 496 9.58 25.24 -13.42
N ALA A 497 10.76 24.81 -13.86
CA ALA A 497 12.02 25.57 -13.95
C ALA A 497 12.54 26.16 -12.62
N LYS A 498 11.90 25.85 -11.49
CA LYS A 498 12.29 26.29 -10.15
C LYS A 498 13.59 25.60 -9.68
N PRO A 499 14.34 26.20 -8.72
CA PRO A 499 15.52 25.59 -8.11
C PRO A 499 15.30 24.16 -7.60
N ILE A 500 16.29 23.30 -7.84
CA ILE A 500 16.31 21.92 -7.37
C ILE A 500 17.61 21.67 -6.60
N VAL A 501 17.48 21.20 -5.37
CA VAL A 501 18.58 20.65 -4.57
C VAL A 501 18.51 19.13 -4.62
N LEU A 502 19.59 18.51 -5.08
CA LEU A 502 19.72 17.06 -5.20
C LEU A 502 20.78 16.57 -4.22
N THR A 503 20.40 15.67 -3.33
CA THR A 503 21.32 15.05 -2.38
C THR A 503 22.04 13.86 -3.01
N GLU A 504 23.34 13.74 -2.75
CA GLU A 504 24.21 12.68 -3.26
C GLU A 504 24.52 11.63 -2.17
N ILE A 505 23.50 10.89 -1.77
CA ILE A 505 23.61 9.89 -0.70
C ILE A 505 24.43 8.67 -1.17
N GLY A 506 25.40 8.23 -0.36
CA GLY A 506 26.23 7.07 -0.61
C GLY A 506 27.28 7.27 -1.70
N VAL A 507 27.59 8.52 -2.05
CA VAL A 507 28.47 8.88 -3.16
C VAL A 507 29.92 9.07 -2.68
N THR A 508 30.86 8.49 -3.41
CA THR A 508 32.30 8.63 -3.15
C THR A 508 33.01 9.52 -4.18
N ASP A 509 32.51 9.56 -5.43
CA ASP A 509 32.99 10.43 -6.51
C ASP A 509 31.83 11.21 -7.12
N ARG A 510 31.97 12.55 -7.11
CA ARG A 510 30.98 13.48 -7.68
C ARG A 510 30.83 13.35 -9.19
N GLU A 511 31.94 13.17 -9.90
CA GLU A 511 31.92 13.12 -11.36
C GLU A 511 31.24 11.82 -11.82
N GLU A 512 31.49 10.72 -11.11
CA GLU A 512 30.77 9.46 -11.31
C GLU A 512 29.27 9.64 -11.01
N PHE A 513 28.92 10.29 -9.90
CA PHE A 513 27.51 10.57 -9.58
C PHE A 513 26.79 11.38 -10.65
N LEU A 514 27.42 12.40 -11.22
CA LEU A 514 26.86 13.24 -12.28
C LEU A 514 26.82 12.51 -13.64
N THR A 515 27.76 11.60 -13.88
CA THR A 515 27.70 10.68 -15.02
C THR A 515 26.50 9.73 -14.88
N ASP A 516 26.27 9.25 -13.66
CA ASP A 516 25.19 8.33 -13.36
C ASP A 516 23.81 9.00 -13.28
N ASN A 517 23.77 10.28 -12.90
CA ASN A 517 22.58 11.10 -12.73
C ASN A 517 22.72 12.44 -13.49
N PRO A 518 22.66 12.44 -14.83
CA PRO A 518 22.93 13.64 -15.64
C PRO A 518 22.00 14.80 -15.34
N ILE A 519 20.80 14.55 -14.78
CA ILE A 519 19.90 15.62 -14.33
C ILE A 519 20.53 16.52 -13.27
N GLY A 520 21.49 15.98 -12.50
CA GLY A 520 22.20 16.70 -11.44
C GLY A 520 22.96 17.94 -11.93
N VAL A 521 23.29 18.04 -13.22
CA VAL A 521 23.92 19.23 -13.81
C VAL A 521 23.02 20.47 -13.71
N GLY A 522 21.70 20.28 -13.63
CA GLY A 522 20.73 21.35 -13.39
C GLY A 522 20.41 21.60 -11.91
N CYS A 523 21.04 20.89 -10.98
CA CYS A 523 20.70 20.89 -9.56
C CYS A 523 21.83 21.45 -8.69
N TYR A 524 21.48 22.00 -7.54
CA TYR A 524 22.43 22.24 -6.45
C TYR A 524 22.72 20.91 -5.76
N ILE A 525 23.95 20.41 -5.89
CA ILE A 525 24.30 19.12 -5.28
C ILE A 525 24.65 19.30 -3.80
N LEU A 526 23.86 18.68 -2.93
CA LEU A 526 24.08 18.66 -1.48
C LEU A 526 24.79 17.38 -1.07
N ARG A 527 25.95 17.54 -0.41
CA ARG A 527 26.78 16.43 0.09
C ARG A 527 26.12 15.71 1.25
N GLU A 528 26.31 14.40 1.34
CA GLU A 528 25.80 13.59 2.45
C GLU A 528 26.36 14.03 3.81
N ASP A 529 27.61 14.52 3.84
CA ASP A 529 28.26 15.03 5.05
C ASP A 529 27.83 16.45 5.46
N LEU A 530 26.92 17.06 4.68
CA LEU A 530 26.41 18.42 4.86
C LEU A 530 27.50 19.53 4.83
N SER A 531 28.72 19.23 4.39
CA SER A 531 29.86 20.17 4.40
C SER A 531 29.63 21.44 3.55
N ASN A 532 28.69 21.39 2.61
CA ASN A 532 28.32 22.49 1.74
C ASN A 532 26.88 22.99 1.93
N LEU A 533 26.20 22.63 3.04
CA LEU A 533 24.79 22.95 3.28
C LEU A 533 24.51 24.46 3.20
N ASP A 534 25.28 25.29 3.91
CA ASP A 534 25.08 26.75 3.93
C ASP A 534 25.18 27.39 2.54
N LYS A 535 26.15 26.92 1.74
CA LYS A 535 26.34 27.36 0.35
C LYS A 535 25.12 26.97 -0.49
N VAL A 536 24.65 25.72 -0.38
CA VAL A 536 23.50 25.22 -1.15
C VAL A 536 22.22 25.97 -0.78
N VAL A 537 21.96 26.19 0.51
CA VAL A 537 20.81 26.96 0.99
C VAL A 537 20.88 28.38 0.44
N THR A 538 22.02 29.04 0.52
CA THR A 538 22.19 30.41 0.01
C THR A 538 21.95 30.48 -1.51
N GLU A 539 22.60 29.62 -2.30
CA GLU A 539 22.50 29.67 -3.77
C GLU A 539 21.08 29.32 -4.26
N SER A 540 20.45 28.31 -3.65
CA SER A 540 19.09 27.88 -4.02
C SER A 540 18.00 28.88 -3.60
N THR A 541 18.26 29.76 -2.63
CA THR A 541 17.26 30.72 -2.12
C THR A 541 17.45 32.16 -2.63
N THR A 542 18.58 32.49 -3.28
CA THR A 542 18.90 33.89 -3.62
C THR A 542 19.21 34.16 -5.09
N THR A 543 20.15 33.43 -5.71
CA THR A 543 20.78 33.84 -6.99
C THR A 543 20.38 33.00 -8.20
N ASP A 544 19.93 31.76 -7.98
CA ASP A 544 19.50 30.81 -9.01
C ASP A 544 20.29 30.77 -10.34
N PRO A 545 21.64 30.64 -10.35
CA PRO A 545 22.42 30.64 -11.58
C PRO A 545 22.14 29.47 -12.54
N LEU A 546 21.49 28.39 -12.06
CA LEU A 546 21.27 27.16 -12.83
C LEU A 546 19.96 27.17 -13.64
N LYS A 547 19.18 28.27 -13.62
CA LYS A 547 17.90 28.37 -14.32
C LYS A 547 18.00 28.06 -15.83
N ALA A 548 18.98 28.63 -16.52
CA ALA A 548 19.17 28.39 -17.96
C ALA A 548 19.50 26.91 -18.26
N THR A 549 20.34 26.29 -17.44
CA THR A 549 20.68 24.87 -17.53
C THR A 549 19.45 23.99 -17.31
N ARG A 550 18.62 24.29 -16.31
CA ARG A 550 17.37 23.56 -16.05
C ARG A 550 16.37 23.68 -17.19
N LEU A 551 16.24 24.85 -17.80
CA LEU A 551 15.36 25.04 -18.97
C LEU A 551 15.83 24.21 -20.17
N ALA A 552 17.14 24.11 -20.41
CA ALA A 552 17.69 23.25 -21.46
C ALA A 552 17.47 21.76 -21.16
N LEU A 553 17.69 21.33 -19.91
CA LEU A 553 17.45 19.96 -19.48
C LEU A 553 15.96 19.58 -19.54
N ARG A 554 15.05 20.53 -19.34
CA ARG A 554 13.60 20.29 -19.38
C ARG A 554 13.18 19.64 -20.70
N SER A 555 13.51 20.25 -21.84
CA SER A 555 13.14 19.70 -23.15
C SER A 555 13.85 18.36 -23.42
N HIS A 556 15.06 18.15 -22.89
CA HIS A 556 15.78 16.88 -23.02
C HIS A 556 15.12 15.72 -22.25
N TYR A 557 14.65 15.99 -21.02
CA TYR A 557 14.06 15.00 -20.14
C TYR A 557 12.56 14.78 -20.37
N LEU A 558 11.84 15.82 -20.78
CA LEU A 558 10.38 15.82 -20.86
C LEU A 558 9.86 16.04 -22.29
N GLY A 559 10.74 16.13 -23.29
CA GLY A 559 10.36 16.46 -24.65
C GLY A 559 9.99 17.94 -24.82
N ASP A 560 9.99 18.38 -26.08
CA ASP A 560 9.68 19.75 -26.48
C ASP A 560 8.26 19.81 -27.05
N PHE A 561 7.26 19.74 -26.17
CA PHE A 561 5.85 19.78 -26.52
C PHE A 561 5.21 21.11 -26.06
N PRO A 562 4.21 21.66 -26.78
CA PRO A 562 3.51 22.85 -26.34
C PRO A 562 2.80 22.61 -25.00
N ALA A 563 2.89 23.57 -24.07
CA ALA A 563 2.37 23.40 -22.72
C ALA A 563 0.84 23.20 -22.69
N GLU A 564 0.10 23.81 -23.62
CA GLU A 564 -1.36 23.76 -23.69
C GLU A 564 -1.89 22.42 -24.22
N THR A 565 -1.04 21.63 -24.88
CA THR A 565 -1.39 20.37 -25.56
C THR A 565 -0.39 19.26 -25.23
N TYR A 566 0.30 19.38 -24.08
CA TYR A 566 1.44 18.54 -23.74
C TYR A 566 1.08 17.04 -23.71
N GLU A 567 -0.11 16.70 -23.22
CA GLU A 567 -0.64 15.34 -23.19
C GLU A 567 -1.02 14.77 -24.58
N GLU A 568 -1.22 15.61 -25.60
CA GLU A 568 -1.63 15.16 -26.94
C GLU A 568 -0.56 14.26 -27.59
N ALA A 569 0.71 14.43 -27.24
CA ALA A 569 1.80 13.56 -27.69
C ALA A 569 1.58 12.11 -27.25
N PHE A 570 1.19 11.90 -25.99
CA PHE A 570 0.80 10.59 -25.47
C PHE A 570 -0.50 10.10 -26.10
N LEU A 571 -1.55 10.92 -26.14
CA LEU A 571 -2.87 10.51 -26.62
C LEU A 571 -2.82 10.08 -28.09
N THR A 572 -2.15 10.86 -28.95
CA THR A 572 -2.01 10.58 -30.37
C THR A 572 -1.23 9.28 -30.59
N THR A 573 -0.11 9.11 -29.89
CA THR A 573 0.75 7.94 -30.03
C THR A 573 0.05 6.68 -29.50
N ALA A 574 -0.55 6.74 -28.31
CA ALA A 574 -1.29 5.63 -27.74
C ALA A 574 -2.48 5.22 -28.61
N ALA A 575 -3.24 6.19 -29.15
CA ALA A 575 -4.37 5.92 -30.02
C ALA A 575 -3.98 5.12 -31.27
N ARG A 576 -2.82 5.42 -31.89
CA ARG A 576 -2.29 4.65 -33.04
C ARG A 576 -2.19 3.16 -32.73
N TYR A 577 -1.56 2.81 -31.60
CA TYR A 577 -1.41 1.41 -31.20
C TYR A 577 -2.72 0.74 -30.79
N VAL A 578 -3.63 1.48 -30.14
CA VAL A 578 -4.93 0.95 -29.71
C VAL A 578 -5.85 0.70 -30.92
N ARG A 579 -5.79 1.55 -31.96
CA ARG A 579 -6.59 1.44 -33.18
C ARG A 579 -5.96 0.53 -34.25
N GLY A 580 -4.69 0.16 -34.08
CA GLY A 580 -3.95 -0.69 -35.02
C GLY A 580 -3.53 0.04 -36.29
N GLU A 581 -3.25 1.35 -36.17
CA GLU A 581 -2.82 2.25 -37.24
C GLU A 581 -1.30 2.25 -37.49
#